data_AF-A0A382UJ73-F1
#
_entry.id   AF-A0A382UJ73-F1
#
_cell.length_a   1.000
_cell.length_b   1.000
_cell.length_c   1.000
_cell.angle_alpha   90.00
_cell.angle_beta   90.00
_cell.angle_gamma   90.00
#
_symmetry.space_group_name_H-M   'P 1'
#
loop_
_entity.id
_entity.type
_entity.pdbx_description
1 polymer ?
#
loop_
_entity_poly.entity_id
_entity_poly.type
_entity_poly.pdbx_seq_one_letter_code
_entity_poly.pdbx_strand_id
1 'polypeptide(L)'
;LKSPVDLLFNGGIGTYVKASTESHESVGDRVNDMVRVDAPDLRCRVIGEGGNLGLTQLARIEYSRHGGLCHTDAIDNAAGVDTSDHEVNIKILLNAAVDAEKISVEERNNLLRDMTEEVAQLVLRNNYAQTQALALAVDHAPGLIHQHARALRQLEQTYGLDRTLEYLPDEEELKERIAQKKGLTRPELAVLLSHSKIATFQILLDSDVPEDTFLAEDLQRYFPAALSPRFEGFMADHRLRREIIATHVSNSMINRVGPGVTLRMNELTGAHPAETARAYAAAREIFRLREL
;
A
#
# COMPACT_ATOMS: atom_id res chain seq x y z
N LEU A 1 -2.77 -11.11 -25.80
CA LEU A 1 -3.71 -10.70 -24.73
C LEU A 1 -4.95 -11.58 -24.64
N LYS A 2 -5.55 -12.00 -25.76
CA LYS A 2 -6.76 -12.87 -25.78
C LYS A 2 -6.50 -14.38 -25.62
N SER A 3 -5.25 -14.77 -25.34
CA SER A 3 -4.89 -16.19 -25.18
C SER A 3 -5.41 -16.73 -23.83
N PRO A 4 -5.89 -17.98 -23.76
CA PRO A 4 -6.28 -18.60 -22.49
C PRO A 4 -5.03 -19.01 -21.71
N VAL A 5 -4.71 -18.25 -20.68
CA VAL A 5 -3.55 -18.48 -19.79
C VAL A 5 -3.99 -18.26 -18.34
N ASP A 6 -3.24 -18.74 -17.35
CA ASP A 6 -3.59 -18.44 -15.96
C ASP A 6 -3.18 -17.02 -15.57
N LEU A 7 -1.95 -16.62 -15.93
CA LEU A 7 -1.36 -15.33 -15.58
C LEU A 7 -0.97 -14.53 -16.82
N LEU A 8 -1.39 -13.27 -16.86
CA LEU A 8 -0.81 -12.25 -17.73
C LEU A 8 0.03 -11.29 -16.87
N PHE A 9 1.36 -11.35 -17.03
CA PHE A 9 2.27 -10.40 -16.40
C PHE A 9 2.59 -9.27 -17.39
N ASN A 10 2.20 -8.04 -17.06
CA ASN A 10 2.47 -6.87 -17.89
C ASN A 10 3.61 -6.04 -17.31
N GLY A 11 4.83 -6.27 -17.82
CA GLY A 11 6.02 -5.46 -17.50
C GLY A 11 6.37 -4.43 -18.58
N GLY A 12 5.50 -4.21 -19.56
CA GLY A 12 5.74 -3.29 -20.67
C GLY A 12 5.38 -1.83 -20.35
N ILE A 13 5.77 -0.92 -21.25
CA ILE A 13 5.37 0.49 -21.20
C ILE A 13 4.15 0.68 -22.09
N GLY A 14 3.07 1.22 -21.52
CA GLY A 14 1.86 1.60 -22.25
C GLY A 14 0.60 0.89 -21.75
N THR A 15 -0.52 1.35 -22.27
CA THR A 15 -1.86 0.90 -21.87
C THR A 15 -2.45 -0.04 -22.91
N TYR A 16 -2.45 -1.33 -22.57
CA TYR A 16 -2.82 -2.43 -23.46
C TYR A 16 -4.26 -2.91 -23.29
N VAL A 17 -4.90 -2.54 -22.18
CA VAL A 17 -6.30 -2.92 -21.91
C VAL A 17 -7.08 -1.69 -21.48
N LYS A 18 -8.25 -1.50 -22.09
CA LYS A 18 -9.23 -0.47 -21.70
C LYS A 18 -10.57 -1.11 -21.34
N ALA A 19 -11.44 -0.36 -20.69
CA ALA A 19 -12.83 -0.79 -20.56
C ALA A 19 -13.53 -0.79 -21.93
N SER A 20 -14.57 -1.59 -22.07
CA SER A 20 -15.41 -1.61 -23.28
C SER A 20 -16.11 -0.28 -23.53
N THR A 21 -16.28 0.54 -22.48
CA THR A 21 -16.90 1.87 -22.53
C THR A 21 -15.94 2.99 -22.94
N GLU A 22 -14.63 2.72 -23.00
CA GLU A 22 -13.62 3.71 -23.40
C GLU A 22 -13.33 3.61 -24.90
N SER A 23 -12.94 4.72 -25.54
CA SER A 23 -12.41 4.67 -26.90
C SER A 23 -10.90 4.47 -26.87
N HIS A 24 -10.27 4.03 -27.97
CA HIS A 24 -8.81 4.00 -28.03
C HIS A 24 -8.21 5.40 -27.83
N GLU A 25 -8.85 6.41 -28.41
CA GLU A 25 -8.41 7.80 -28.36
C GLU A 25 -8.41 8.39 -26.94
N SER A 26 -9.40 8.02 -26.11
CA SER A 26 -9.51 8.53 -24.74
C SER A 26 -8.44 8.00 -23.79
N VAL A 27 -7.78 6.89 -24.13
CA VAL A 27 -6.71 6.28 -23.31
C VAL A 27 -5.41 7.09 -23.38
N GLY A 28 -5.19 7.87 -24.44
CA GLY A 28 -4.02 8.74 -24.57
C GLY A 28 -2.71 8.05 -24.99
N ASP A 29 -2.73 6.75 -25.28
CA ASP A 29 -1.56 5.97 -25.72
C ASP A 29 -1.72 5.44 -27.15
N ARG A 30 -1.48 6.30 -28.14
CA ARG A 30 -1.69 5.95 -29.57
C ARG A 30 -0.76 4.85 -30.08
N VAL A 31 0.41 4.68 -29.47
CA VAL A 31 1.42 3.70 -29.91
C VAL A 31 0.87 2.28 -29.78
N ASN A 32 0.03 2.04 -28.76
CA ASN A 32 -0.52 0.72 -28.47
C ASN A 32 -1.95 0.52 -28.99
N ASP A 33 -2.54 1.46 -29.75
CA ASP A 33 -3.92 1.35 -30.24
C ASP A 33 -4.15 0.05 -31.03
N MET A 34 -3.22 -0.33 -31.90
CA MET A 34 -3.32 -1.52 -32.76
C MET A 34 -3.28 -2.85 -31.99
N VAL A 35 -2.78 -2.85 -30.76
CA VAL A 35 -2.63 -4.05 -29.92
C VAL A 35 -3.53 -4.00 -28.68
N ARG A 36 -4.20 -2.87 -28.42
CA ARG A 36 -5.08 -2.70 -27.27
C ARG A 36 -6.34 -3.56 -27.42
N VAL A 37 -6.76 -4.15 -26.31
CA VAL A 37 -7.99 -4.97 -26.24
C VAL A 37 -8.93 -4.43 -25.17
N ASP A 38 -10.19 -4.83 -25.23
CA ASP A 38 -11.17 -4.53 -24.18
C ASP A 38 -11.02 -5.52 -23.02
N ALA A 39 -11.33 -5.08 -21.80
CA ALA A 39 -11.25 -5.92 -20.62
C ALA A 39 -12.02 -7.26 -20.72
N PRO A 40 -13.24 -7.32 -21.32
CA PRO A 40 -13.97 -8.58 -21.50
C PRO A 40 -13.31 -9.57 -22.48
N ASP A 41 -12.42 -9.10 -23.36
CA ASP A 41 -11.70 -9.96 -24.32
C ASP A 41 -10.54 -10.73 -23.66
N LEU A 42 -10.18 -10.37 -22.42
CA LEU A 42 -9.13 -11.06 -21.68
C LEU A 42 -9.59 -12.44 -21.23
N ARG A 43 -8.73 -13.43 -21.47
CA ARG A 43 -8.97 -14.83 -21.09
C ARG A 43 -7.99 -15.33 -20.01
N CYS A 44 -7.22 -14.42 -19.43
CA CYS A 44 -6.39 -14.73 -18.27
C CYS A 44 -7.22 -14.79 -16.99
N ARG A 45 -6.76 -15.52 -15.97
CA ARG A 45 -7.41 -15.54 -14.65
C ARG A 45 -6.88 -14.45 -13.73
N VAL A 46 -5.58 -14.18 -13.83
CA VAL A 46 -4.86 -13.21 -13.01
C VAL A 46 -4.06 -12.27 -13.92
N ILE A 47 -4.02 -11.00 -13.55
CA ILE A 47 -3.13 -9.99 -14.13
C ILE A 47 -2.23 -9.47 -13.03
N GLY A 48 -0.93 -9.41 -13.32
CA GLY A 48 0.04 -8.66 -12.52
C GLY A 48 0.63 -7.52 -13.34
N GLU A 49 0.51 -6.28 -12.88
CA GLU A 49 1.09 -5.11 -13.53
C GLU A 49 2.48 -4.79 -12.96
N GLY A 50 3.53 -5.27 -13.63
CA GLY A 50 4.91 -4.91 -13.30
C GLY A 50 5.33 -3.54 -13.81
N GLY A 51 4.69 -3.05 -14.89
CA GLY A 51 4.82 -1.68 -15.39
C GLY A 51 3.71 -0.76 -14.85
N ASN A 52 3.78 0.52 -15.18
CA ASN A 52 2.73 1.49 -14.85
C ASN A 52 1.69 1.58 -15.97
N LEU A 53 0.42 1.74 -15.60
CA LEU A 53 -0.71 2.01 -16.47
C LEU A 53 -0.88 0.98 -17.60
N GLY A 54 -0.64 -0.29 -17.27
CA GLY A 54 -0.83 -1.41 -18.18
C GLY A 54 -2.29 -1.59 -18.60
N LEU A 55 -3.19 -1.29 -17.66
CA LEU A 55 -4.63 -1.25 -17.81
C LEU A 55 -5.15 0.12 -17.39
N THR A 56 -6.20 0.63 -18.04
CA THR A 56 -6.95 1.76 -17.49
C THR A 56 -7.63 1.32 -16.18
N GLN A 57 -7.92 2.27 -15.29
CA GLN A 57 -8.61 1.95 -14.03
C GLN A 57 -9.99 1.33 -14.29
N LEU A 58 -10.74 1.85 -15.26
CA LEU A 58 -12.02 1.28 -15.66
C LEU A 58 -11.87 -0.15 -16.21
N ALA A 59 -10.79 -0.45 -16.95
CA ALA A 59 -10.51 -1.81 -17.41
C ALA A 59 -10.27 -2.77 -16.25
N ARG A 60 -9.53 -2.34 -15.21
CA ARG A 60 -9.31 -3.14 -14.00
C ARG A 60 -10.62 -3.45 -13.31
N ILE A 61 -11.47 -2.44 -13.14
CA ILE A 61 -12.80 -2.60 -12.52
C ILE A 61 -13.67 -3.56 -13.34
N GLU A 62 -13.76 -3.36 -14.65
CA GLU A 62 -14.55 -4.21 -15.54
C GLU A 62 -14.05 -5.66 -15.54
N TYR A 63 -12.74 -5.88 -15.69
CA TYR A 63 -12.12 -7.21 -15.62
C TYR A 63 -12.40 -7.88 -14.27
N SER A 64 -12.29 -7.14 -13.17
CA SER A 64 -12.57 -7.66 -11.83
C SER A 64 -14.05 -8.05 -11.64
N ARG A 65 -14.99 -7.27 -12.20
CA ARG A 65 -16.43 -7.60 -12.15
C ARG A 65 -16.79 -8.86 -12.95
N HIS A 66 -16.00 -9.21 -13.96
CA HIS A 66 -16.14 -10.46 -14.73
C HIS A 66 -15.43 -11.66 -14.09
N GLY A 67 -14.89 -11.51 -12.86
CA GLY A 67 -14.24 -12.58 -12.12
C GLY A 67 -12.73 -12.69 -12.34
N GLY A 68 -12.14 -11.77 -13.10
CA GLY A 68 -10.69 -11.63 -13.21
C GLY A 68 -10.05 -11.12 -11.91
N LEU A 69 -8.81 -11.51 -11.66
CA LEU A 69 -8.06 -11.06 -10.49
C LEU A 69 -6.96 -10.08 -10.91
N CYS A 70 -7.11 -8.82 -10.54
CA CYS A 70 -6.08 -7.79 -10.70
C CYS A 70 -6.12 -6.82 -9.52
N HIS A 71 -4.98 -6.23 -9.18
CA HIS A 71 -4.92 -5.02 -8.37
C HIS A 71 -4.74 -3.80 -9.29
N THR A 72 -4.32 -2.68 -8.71
CA THR A 72 -3.68 -1.60 -9.45
C THR A 72 -2.18 -1.87 -9.57
N ASP A 73 -1.55 -1.27 -10.58
CA ASP A 73 -0.09 -1.22 -10.74
C ASP A 73 0.64 -0.78 -9.47
N ALA A 74 0.12 0.24 -8.77
CA ALA A 74 0.68 0.74 -7.51
C ALA A 74 0.77 -0.32 -6.40
N ILE A 75 0.00 -1.40 -6.48
CA ILE A 75 0.12 -2.55 -5.57
C ILE A 75 1.09 -3.59 -6.14
N ASP A 76 0.96 -3.91 -7.43
CA ASP A 76 1.70 -5.02 -8.05
C ASP A 76 3.19 -4.70 -8.28
N ASN A 77 3.58 -3.43 -8.45
CA ASN A 77 4.96 -3.00 -8.69
C ASN A 77 5.61 -2.22 -7.52
N ALA A 78 4.97 -2.20 -6.34
CA ALA A 78 5.40 -1.42 -5.17
C ALA A 78 6.80 -1.78 -4.63
N ALA A 79 7.30 -3.00 -4.89
CA ALA A 79 8.58 -3.47 -4.36
C ALA A 79 9.77 -2.57 -4.74
N GLY A 80 9.73 -1.91 -5.90
CA GLY A 80 10.80 -0.99 -6.31
C GLY A 80 10.87 0.27 -5.45
N VAL A 81 9.72 0.85 -5.11
CA VAL A 81 9.61 2.02 -4.23
C VAL A 81 10.02 1.64 -2.80
N ASP A 82 9.54 0.49 -2.31
CA ASP A 82 9.84 -0.03 -0.97
C ASP A 82 11.35 -0.30 -0.79
N THR A 83 12.00 -0.89 -1.80
CA THR A 83 13.47 -1.10 -1.79
C THR A 83 14.22 0.23 -1.70
N SER A 84 13.79 1.24 -2.46
CA SER A 84 14.41 2.57 -2.46
C SER A 84 14.25 3.27 -1.10
N ASP A 85 13.10 3.13 -0.44
CA ASP A 85 12.86 3.68 0.90
C ASP A 85 13.85 3.09 1.93
N HIS A 86 14.00 1.76 1.95
CA HIS A 86 15.00 1.08 2.78
C HIS A 86 16.42 1.58 2.47
N GLU A 87 16.81 1.59 1.19
CA GLU A 87 18.15 2.00 0.78
C GLU A 87 18.49 3.44 1.19
N VAL A 88 17.57 4.39 0.97
CA VAL A 88 17.76 5.80 1.32
C VAL A 88 17.88 5.98 2.82
N ASN A 89 16.97 5.38 3.60
CA ASN A 89 16.99 5.49 5.06
C ASN A 89 18.26 4.86 5.67
N ILE A 90 18.71 3.70 5.16
CA ILE A 90 19.97 3.08 5.57
C ILE A 90 21.17 3.98 5.23
N LYS A 91 21.20 4.58 4.03
CA LYS A 91 22.28 5.50 3.63
C LYS A 91 22.33 6.74 4.52
N ILE A 92 21.18 7.32 4.86
CA ILE A 92 21.12 8.48 5.77
C ILE A 92 21.72 8.09 7.13
N LEU A 93 21.33 6.95 7.69
CA LEU A 93 21.85 6.43 8.95
C LEU A 93 23.37 6.23 8.90
N LEU A 94 23.87 5.50 7.90
CA LEU A 94 25.28 5.17 7.81
C LEU A 94 26.16 6.38 7.47
N ASN A 95 25.66 7.33 6.69
CA ASN A 95 26.38 8.59 6.42
C ASN A 95 26.59 9.38 7.71
N ALA A 96 25.61 9.43 8.61
CA ALA A 96 25.79 10.08 9.92
C ALA A 96 26.90 9.41 10.75
N ALA A 97 27.04 8.08 10.66
CA ALA A 97 28.11 7.35 11.32
C ALA A 97 29.50 7.59 10.68
N VAL A 98 29.55 7.76 9.35
CA VAL A 98 30.77 8.18 8.64
C VAL A 98 31.17 9.59 9.04
N ASP A 99 30.23 10.54 9.07
CA ASP A 99 30.48 11.93 9.45
C ASP A 99 30.96 12.05 10.90
N ALA A 100 30.52 11.14 11.78
CA ALA A 100 30.97 11.02 13.16
C ALA A 100 32.28 10.19 13.32
N GLU A 101 32.94 9.85 12.21
CA GLU A 101 34.18 9.07 12.14
C GLU A 101 34.09 7.68 12.84
N LYS A 102 32.88 7.11 12.93
CA LYS A 102 32.66 5.78 13.55
C LYS A 102 32.91 4.62 12.61
N ILE A 103 32.76 4.85 11.31
CA ILE A 103 33.03 3.88 10.24
C ILE A 103 33.68 4.59 9.06
N SER A 104 34.42 3.83 8.24
CA SER A 104 34.94 4.35 6.97
C SER A 104 33.88 4.28 5.86
N VAL A 105 34.09 5.03 4.78
CA VAL A 105 33.24 4.93 3.56
C VAL A 105 33.29 3.53 2.95
N GLU A 106 34.45 2.86 3.03
CA GLU A 106 34.62 1.48 2.57
C GLU A 106 33.77 0.51 3.39
N GLU A 107 33.82 0.64 4.72
CA GLU A 107 33.00 -0.16 5.62
C GLU A 107 31.50 0.09 5.39
N ARG A 108 31.08 1.34 5.20
CA ARG A 108 29.70 1.68 4.83
C ARG A 108 29.25 0.92 3.58
N ASN A 109 30.07 0.92 2.53
CA ASN A 109 29.74 0.25 1.27
C ASN A 109 29.64 -1.27 1.43
N ASN A 110 30.50 -1.87 2.27
CA ASN A 110 30.43 -3.29 2.59
C ASN A 110 29.15 -3.62 3.36
N LEU A 111 28.78 -2.84 4.38
CA LEU A 111 27.52 -3.01 5.11
C LEU A 111 26.31 -2.95 4.17
N LEU A 112 26.25 -1.97 3.27
CA LEU A 112 25.16 -1.87 2.27
C LEU A 112 25.04 -3.15 1.43
N ARG A 113 26.17 -3.71 1.00
CA ARG A 113 26.19 -4.96 0.23
C ARG A 113 25.70 -6.13 1.07
N ASP A 114 26.18 -6.24 2.30
CA ASP A 114 25.89 -7.37 3.19
C ASP A 114 24.40 -7.42 3.58
N MET A 115 23.72 -6.27 3.63
CA MET A 115 22.29 -6.17 3.96
C MET A 115 21.33 -6.48 2.80
N THR A 116 21.83 -6.73 1.58
CA THR A 116 20.99 -6.88 0.37
C THR A 116 19.87 -7.91 0.54
N GLU A 117 20.20 -9.10 1.06
CA GLU A 117 19.24 -10.19 1.21
C GLU A 117 18.19 -9.88 2.29
N GLU A 118 18.61 -9.26 3.40
CA GLU A 118 17.69 -8.89 4.48
C GLU A 118 16.73 -7.79 4.03
N VAL A 119 17.21 -6.78 3.29
CA VAL A 119 16.35 -5.74 2.70
C VAL A 119 15.34 -6.36 1.73
N ALA A 120 15.76 -7.30 0.88
CA ALA A 120 14.84 -8.01 -0.01
C ALA A 120 13.73 -8.75 0.78
N GLN A 121 14.08 -9.40 1.90
CA GLN A 121 13.10 -10.08 2.75
C GLN A 121 12.12 -9.11 3.42
N LEU A 122 12.59 -7.95 3.90
CA LEU A 122 11.74 -6.92 4.48
C LEU A 122 10.73 -6.39 3.45
N VAL A 123 11.19 -6.09 2.24
CA VAL A 123 10.35 -5.63 1.12
C VAL A 123 9.32 -6.71 0.74
N LEU A 124 9.75 -7.96 0.55
CA LEU A 124 8.85 -9.06 0.22
C LEU A 124 7.78 -9.27 1.29
N ARG A 125 8.17 -9.22 2.59
CA ARG A 125 7.22 -9.35 3.70
C ARG A 125 6.17 -8.24 3.67
N ASN A 126 6.59 -6.99 3.44
CA ASN A 126 5.68 -5.85 3.40
C ASN A 126 4.68 -5.96 2.24
N ASN A 127 5.16 -6.29 1.04
CA ASN A 127 4.33 -6.43 -0.16
C ASN A 127 3.38 -7.64 -0.07
N TYR A 128 3.83 -8.74 0.56
CA TYR A 128 2.97 -9.89 0.83
C TYR A 128 1.84 -9.54 1.81
N ALA A 129 2.15 -8.83 2.91
CA ALA A 129 1.14 -8.41 3.87
C ALA A 129 0.11 -7.44 3.25
N GLN A 130 0.55 -6.53 2.38
CA GLN A 130 -0.33 -5.62 1.65
C GLN A 130 -1.33 -6.36 0.74
N THR A 131 -0.83 -7.30 -0.07
CA THR A 131 -1.69 -8.08 -0.98
C THR A 131 -2.62 -9.04 -0.23
N GLN A 132 -2.16 -9.60 0.89
CA GLN A 132 -3.00 -10.39 1.81
C GLN A 132 -4.13 -9.55 2.39
N ALA A 133 -3.85 -8.33 2.87
CA ALA A 133 -4.87 -7.42 3.38
C ALA A 133 -5.97 -7.15 2.34
N LEU A 134 -5.59 -6.93 1.08
CA LEU A 134 -6.54 -6.76 -0.02
C LEU A 134 -7.35 -8.02 -0.29
N ALA A 135 -6.73 -9.19 -0.27
CA ALA A 135 -7.44 -10.45 -0.47
C ALA A 135 -8.52 -10.67 0.59
N LEU A 136 -8.22 -10.41 1.87
CA LEU A 136 -9.18 -10.48 2.96
C LEU A 136 -10.27 -9.41 2.84
N ALA A 137 -9.90 -8.17 2.48
CA ALA A 137 -10.86 -7.08 2.29
C ALA A 137 -11.86 -7.38 1.15
N VAL A 138 -11.40 -8.01 0.07
CA VAL A 138 -12.25 -8.44 -1.06
C VAL A 138 -13.26 -9.51 -0.62
N ASP A 139 -12.81 -10.53 0.12
CA ASP A 139 -13.67 -11.62 0.60
C ASP A 139 -14.81 -11.11 1.49
N HIS A 140 -14.53 -10.09 2.31
CA HIS A 140 -15.51 -9.46 3.19
C HIS A 140 -16.18 -8.21 2.61
N ALA A 141 -15.86 -7.83 1.36
CA ALA A 141 -16.26 -6.54 0.79
C ALA A 141 -17.78 -6.30 0.81
N PRO A 142 -18.66 -7.28 0.52
CA PRO A 142 -20.11 -7.09 0.62
C PRO A 142 -20.59 -6.75 2.03
N GLY A 143 -20.00 -7.36 3.07
CA GLY A 143 -20.34 -7.09 4.47
C GLY A 143 -19.77 -5.78 4.99
N LEU A 144 -18.67 -5.32 4.40
CA LEU A 144 -17.97 -4.09 4.78
C LEU A 144 -18.35 -2.87 3.93
N ILE A 145 -19.25 -3.01 2.93
CA ILE A 145 -19.57 -1.92 1.99
C ILE A 145 -20.00 -0.62 2.67
N HIS A 146 -20.77 -0.68 3.76
CA HIS A 146 -21.15 0.51 4.53
C HIS A 146 -19.96 1.21 5.18
N GLN A 147 -18.96 0.44 5.62
CA GLN A 147 -17.74 0.96 6.24
C GLN A 147 -16.82 1.55 5.16
N HIS A 148 -16.65 0.85 4.04
CA HIS A 148 -15.90 1.37 2.89
C HIS A 148 -16.51 2.67 2.36
N ALA A 149 -17.84 2.74 2.23
CA ALA A 149 -18.56 3.95 1.83
C ALA A 149 -18.27 5.15 2.77
N ARG A 150 -18.25 4.93 4.09
CA ARG A 150 -17.91 5.97 5.06
C ARG A 150 -16.44 6.39 4.94
N ALA A 151 -15.53 5.43 4.83
CA ALA A 151 -14.11 5.70 4.65
C ALA A 151 -13.85 6.53 3.37
N LEU A 152 -14.51 6.21 2.25
CA LEU A 152 -14.43 6.99 1.02
C LEU A 152 -14.86 8.45 1.23
N ARG A 153 -16.00 8.69 1.88
CA ARG A 153 -16.47 10.05 2.19
C ARG A 153 -15.50 10.81 3.08
N GLN A 154 -14.97 10.18 4.12
CA GLN A 154 -14.04 10.85 5.04
C GLN A 154 -12.71 11.16 4.35
N LEU A 155 -12.20 10.24 3.52
CA LEU A 155 -11.00 10.47 2.72
C LEU A 155 -11.18 11.60 1.72
N GLU A 156 -12.34 11.68 1.07
CA GLU A 156 -12.68 12.74 0.12
C GLU A 156 -12.81 14.11 0.81
N GLN A 157 -13.46 14.16 1.97
CA GLN A 157 -13.69 15.41 2.69
C GLN A 157 -12.44 15.97 3.38
N THR A 158 -11.52 15.11 3.84
CA THR A 158 -10.45 15.52 4.76
C THR A 158 -9.05 15.22 4.25
N TYR A 159 -8.87 14.22 3.38
CA TYR A 159 -7.55 13.70 3.01
C TYR A 159 -7.28 13.74 1.50
N GLY A 160 -8.07 14.50 0.73
CA GLY A 160 -7.80 14.82 -0.67
C GLY A 160 -8.05 13.68 -1.66
N LEU A 161 -8.83 12.66 -1.29
CA LEU A 161 -9.29 11.66 -2.26
C LEU A 161 -10.26 12.32 -3.25
N ASP A 162 -9.99 12.20 -4.55
CA ASP A 162 -10.93 12.54 -5.60
C ASP A 162 -11.51 11.25 -6.19
N ARG A 163 -12.76 10.93 -5.83
CA ARG A 163 -13.42 9.69 -6.30
C ARG A 163 -13.61 9.66 -7.80
N THR A 164 -13.77 10.82 -8.44
CA THR A 164 -13.96 10.91 -9.89
C THR A 164 -12.67 10.62 -10.61
N LEU A 165 -11.56 11.19 -10.15
CA LEU A 165 -10.23 10.94 -10.72
C LEU A 165 -9.79 9.48 -10.57
N GLU A 166 -10.13 8.86 -9.43
CA GLU A 166 -9.79 7.47 -9.11
C GLU A 166 -10.79 6.44 -9.66
N TYR A 167 -11.84 6.89 -10.37
CA TYR A 167 -12.93 6.05 -10.88
C TYR A 167 -13.58 5.18 -9.80
N LEU A 168 -13.71 5.73 -8.59
CA LEU A 168 -14.43 5.10 -7.49
C LEU A 168 -15.94 5.35 -7.66
N PRO A 169 -16.81 4.45 -7.14
CA PRO A 169 -18.25 4.65 -7.25
C PRO A 169 -18.65 5.98 -6.63
N ASP A 170 -19.79 6.56 -6.99
CA ASP A 170 -20.38 7.72 -6.31
C ASP A 170 -21.41 7.28 -5.23
N GLU A 171 -22.18 8.21 -4.67
CA GLU A 171 -23.19 7.87 -3.65
C GLU A 171 -24.37 7.06 -4.21
N GLU A 172 -24.79 7.28 -5.45
CA GLU A 172 -25.88 6.52 -6.06
C GLU A 172 -25.44 5.11 -6.42
N GLU A 173 -24.24 4.95 -6.97
CA GLU A 173 -23.66 3.64 -7.26
C GLU A 173 -23.40 2.85 -5.97
N LEU A 174 -22.92 3.50 -4.89
CA LEU A 174 -22.79 2.85 -3.59
C LEU A 174 -24.15 2.35 -3.05
N LYS A 175 -25.21 3.15 -3.15
CA LYS A 175 -26.57 2.74 -2.74
C LYS A 175 -27.06 1.54 -3.55
N GLU A 176 -26.84 1.55 -4.86
CA GLU A 176 -27.19 0.43 -5.72
C GLU A 176 -26.42 -0.84 -5.34
N ARG A 177 -25.10 -0.73 -5.12
CA ARG A 177 -24.26 -1.87 -4.70
C ARG A 177 -24.70 -2.42 -3.34
N ILE A 178 -25.05 -1.55 -2.39
CA ILE A 178 -25.62 -1.96 -1.09
C ILE A 178 -26.91 -2.75 -1.29
N ALA A 179 -27.84 -2.25 -2.10
CA ALA A 179 -29.11 -2.92 -2.38
C ALA A 179 -28.91 -4.30 -3.04
N GLN A 180 -27.89 -4.41 -3.90
CA GLN A 180 -27.50 -5.66 -4.57
C GLN A 180 -26.60 -6.57 -3.72
N LYS A 181 -26.28 -6.18 -2.47
CA LYS A 181 -25.33 -6.88 -1.59
C LYS A 181 -23.97 -7.10 -2.25
N LYS A 182 -23.47 -6.11 -2.99
CA LYS A 182 -22.16 -6.09 -3.63
C LYS A 182 -21.20 -5.19 -2.85
N GLY A 183 -19.93 -5.58 -2.84
CA GLY A 183 -18.84 -4.78 -2.27
C GLY A 183 -18.15 -3.90 -3.31
N LEU A 184 -17.06 -3.24 -2.87
CA LEU A 184 -16.06 -2.71 -3.78
C LEU A 184 -15.30 -3.86 -4.44
N THR A 185 -14.87 -3.64 -5.67
CA THR A 185 -13.99 -4.56 -6.43
C THR A 185 -12.56 -4.50 -5.90
N ARG A 186 -11.73 -5.46 -6.29
CA ARG A 186 -10.32 -5.54 -5.90
C ARG A 186 -9.51 -4.28 -6.25
N PRO A 187 -9.57 -3.72 -7.48
CA PRO A 187 -8.86 -2.48 -7.81
C PRO A 187 -9.40 -1.24 -7.07
N GLU A 188 -10.71 -1.17 -6.79
CA GLU A 188 -11.27 -0.08 -5.97
C GLU A 188 -10.80 -0.17 -4.51
N LEU A 189 -10.70 -1.39 -3.96
CA LEU A 189 -10.13 -1.62 -2.62
C LEU A 189 -8.64 -1.32 -2.57
N ALA A 190 -7.90 -1.56 -3.66
CA ALA A 190 -6.49 -1.17 -3.76
C ALA A 190 -6.32 0.35 -3.62
N VAL A 191 -7.14 1.15 -4.30
CA VAL A 191 -7.15 2.61 -4.15
C VAL A 191 -7.53 3.01 -2.72
N LEU A 192 -8.62 2.44 -2.18
CA LEU A 192 -9.04 2.75 -0.81
C LEU A 192 -7.94 2.41 0.22
N LEU A 193 -7.23 1.30 0.05
CA LEU A 193 -6.10 0.91 0.90
C LEU A 193 -4.98 1.95 0.83
N SER A 194 -4.57 2.36 -0.36
CA SER A 194 -3.52 3.36 -0.57
C SER A 194 -3.87 4.70 0.09
N HIS A 195 -5.08 5.21 -0.14
CA HIS A 195 -5.53 6.45 0.50
C HIS A 195 -5.68 6.31 2.02
N SER A 196 -6.09 5.14 2.51
CA SER A 196 -6.11 4.86 3.96
C SER A 196 -4.71 4.93 4.58
N LYS A 197 -3.69 4.44 3.87
CA LYS A 197 -2.28 4.51 4.31
C LYS A 197 -1.78 5.94 4.34
N ILE A 198 -2.03 6.70 3.28
CA ILE A 198 -1.63 8.11 3.19
C ILE A 198 -2.28 8.92 4.31
N ALA A 199 -3.60 8.80 4.49
CA ALA A 199 -4.32 9.51 5.55
C ALA A 199 -3.81 9.12 6.94
N THR A 200 -3.63 7.82 7.20
CA THR A 200 -3.13 7.34 8.49
C THR A 200 -1.71 7.83 8.75
N PHE A 201 -0.82 7.75 7.77
CA PHE A 201 0.55 8.26 7.87
C PHE A 201 0.55 9.74 8.30
N GLN A 202 -0.24 10.58 7.64
CA GLN A 202 -0.34 12.00 7.95
C GLN A 202 -0.85 12.23 9.39
N ILE A 203 -1.91 11.51 9.80
CA ILE A 203 -2.45 11.62 11.15
C ILE A 203 -1.42 11.22 12.22
N LEU A 204 -0.65 10.15 11.97
CA LEU A 204 0.36 9.71 12.92
C LEU A 204 1.54 10.70 12.98
N LEU A 205 1.97 11.22 11.85
CA LEU A 205 3.06 12.20 11.76
C LEU A 205 2.71 13.52 12.48
N ASP A 206 1.45 13.95 12.39
CA ASP A 206 0.93 15.15 13.04
C ASP A 206 0.57 14.95 14.52
N SER A 207 0.84 13.75 15.07
CA SER A 207 0.61 13.40 16.46
C SER A 207 1.92 13.17 17.23
N ASP A 208 1.80 12.82 18.50
CA ASP A 208 2.89 12.41 19.41
C ASP A 208 3.18 10.89 19.38
N VAL A 209 2.56 10.16 18.45
CA VAL A 209 2.79 8.72 18.24
C VAL A 209 4.26 8.40 17.92
N PRO A 210 4.99 9.17 17.08
CA PRO A 210 6.41 8.88 16.80
C PRO A 210 7.35 9.10 18.01
N GLU A 211 6.90 9.85 19.02
CA GLU A 211 7.61 10.09 20.26
C GLU A 211 7.30 9.04 21.34
N ASP A 212 6.29 8.20 21.13
CA ASP A 212 5.91 7.12 22.05
C ASP A 212 7.05 6.11 22.18
N THR A 213 7.45 5.84 23.42
CA THR A 213 8.62 5.00 23.72
C THR A 213 8.42 3.56 23.28
N PHE A 214 7.18 3.07 23.31
CA PHE A 214 6.85 1.73 22.89
C PHE A 214 6.89 1.59 21.35
N LEU A 215 6.41 2.61 20.64
CA LEU A 215 6.46 2.64 19.17
C LEU A 215 7.85 2.97 18.61
N ALA A 216 8.71 3.59 19.41
CA ALA A 216 10.12 3.78 19.06
C ALA A 216 10.86 2.45 18.81
N GLU A 217 10.40 1.33 19.38
CA GLU A 217 10.93 -0.01 19.04
C GLU A 217 10.70 -0.39 17.57
N ASP A 218 9.61 0.10 16.95
CA ASP A 218 9.32 -0.18 15.54
C ASP A 218 10.34 0.50 14.61
N LEU A 219 11.05 1.54 15.07
CA LEU A 219 12.20 2.12 14.35
C LEU A 219 13.35 1.12 14.22
N GLN A 220 13.69 0.42 15.29
CA GLN A 220 14.77 -0.57 15.27
C GLN A 220 14.42 -1.75 14.35
N ARG A 221 13.15 -2.15 14.36
CA ARG A 221 12.64 -3.26 13.54
C ARG A 221 12.47 -2.92 12.05
N TYR A 222 12.46 -1.63 11.72
CA TYR A 222 12.49 -1.16 10.33
C TYR A 222 13.87 -1.40 9.70
N PHE A 223 14.95 -1.19 10.46
CA PHE A 223 16.30 -1.37 9.96
C PHE A 223 16.74 -2.85 9.95
N PRO A 224 17.62 -3.24 9.02
CA PRO A 224 18.24 -4.57 9.02
C PRO A 224 18.95 -4.87 10.36
N ALA A 225 18.89 -6.12 10.80
CA ALA A 225 19.48 -6.61 12.03
C ALA A 225 20.99 -6.36 12.08
N ALA A 226 21.69 -6.38 10.94
CA ALA A 226 23.11 -6.03 10.86
C ALA A 226 23.45 -4.63 11.40
N LEU A 227 22.48 -3.70 11.46
CA LEU A 227 22.69 -2.35 11.96
C LEU A 227 22.46 -2.21 13.47
N SER A 228 21.70 -3.13 14.07
CA SER A 228 21.44 -3.17 15.52
C SER A 228 22.33 -4.22 16.19
N PRO A 229 22.95 -3.96 17.36
CA PRO A 229 22.86 -2.76 18.20
C PRO A 229 23.86 -1.65 17.82
N ARG A 230 24.76 -1.88 16.85
CA ARG A 230 25.92 -1.02 16.58
C ARG A 230 25.57 0.44 16.29
N PHE A 231 24.44 0.68 15.61
CA PHE A 231 24.02 2.02 15.18
C PHE A 231 22.76 2.52 15.91
N GLU A 232 22.38 1.91 17.04
CA GLU A 232 21.16 2.26 17.78
C GLU A 232 21.07 3.76 18.14
N GLY A 233 22.17 4.36 18.58
CA GLY A 233 22.25 5.80 18.84
C GLY A 233 21.97 6.66 17.60
N PHE A 234 22.52 6.27 16.45
CA PHE A 234 22.27 6.97 15.18
C PHE A 234 20.83 6.78 14.69
N MET A 235 20.18 5.66 15.03
CA MET A 235 18.77 5.44 14.71
C MET A 235 17.89 6.41 15.51
N ALA A 236 18.17 6.60 16.81
CA ALA A 236 17.45 7.54 17.65
C ALA A 236 17.53 8.99 17.14
N ASP A 237 18.69 9.38 16.60
CA ASP A 237 18.96 10.69 16.00
C ASP A 237 18.66 10.76 14.50
N HIS A 238 18.04 9.73 13.91
CA HIS A 238 17.79 9.69 12.48
C HIS A 238 16.87 10.84 12.05
N ARG A 239 17.27 11.61 11.04
CA ARG A 239 16.54 12.82 10.61
C ARG A 239 15.08 12.56 10.20
N LEU A 240 14.81 11.35 9.69
CA LEU A 240 13.47 10.88 9.27
C LEU A 240 12.85 9.91 10.28
N ARG A 241 13.30 9.91 11.55
CA ARG A 241 12.81 8.98 12.56
C ARG A 241 11.28 9.00 12.66
N ARG A 242 10.66 10.20 12.63
CA ARG A 242 9.21 10.35 12.81
C ARG A 242 8.46 9.73 11.62
N GLU A 243 8.94 10.00 10.42
CA GLU A 243 8.40 9.50 9.16
C GLU A 243 8.54 7.98 9.04
N ILE A 244 9.70 7.42 9.41
CA ILE A 244 9.91 5.96 9.41
C ILE A 244 8.93 5.27 10.37
N ILE A 245 8.78 5.78 11.59
CA ILE A 245 7.85 5.21 12.57
C ILE A 245 6.41 5.32 12.06
N ALA A 246 5.99 6.50 11.59
CA ALA A 246 4.65 6.71 11.07
C ALA A 246 4.33 5.77 9.90
N THR A 247 5.26 5.62 8.96
CA THR A 247 5.11 4.69 7.82
C THR A 247 5.03 3.24 8.28
N HIS A 248 5.93 2.80 9.16
CA HIS A 248 5.96 1.42 9.63
C HIS A 248 4.69 1.05 10.43
N VAL A 249 4.24 1.93 11.33
CA VAL A 249 3.03 1.72 12.13
C VAL A 249 1.79 1.73 11.23
N SER A 250 1.69 2.67 10.28
CA SER A 250 0.59 2.73 9.32
C SER A 250 0.49 1.46 8.49
N ASN A 251 1.63 1.01 7.92
CA ASN A 251 1.68 -0.23 7.14
C ASN A 251 1.32 -1.44 8.00
N SER A 252 1.88 -1.56 9.22
CA SER A 252 1.57 -2.67 10.12
C SER A 252 0.07 -2.76 10.41
N MET A 253 -0.55 -1.65 10.79
CA MET A 253 -1.96 -1.60 11.15
C MET A 253 -2.89 -1.87 9.96
N ILE A 254 -2.66 -1.19 8.84
CA ILE A 254 -3.54 -1.29 7.67
C ILE A 254 -3.38 -2.63 6.97
N ASN A 255 -2.16 -3.16 6.85
CA ASN A 255 -1.93 -4.49 6.26
C ASN A 255 -2.50 -5.62 7.13
N ARG A 256 -2.80 -5.37 8.42
CA ARG A 256 -3.38 -6.39 9.31
C ARG A 256 -4.90 -6.27 9.44
N VAL A 257 -5.41 -5.06 9.63
CA VAL A 257 -6.83 -4.84 9.95
C VAL A 257 -7.65 -4.46 8.71
N GLY A 258 -7.01 -3.86 7.71
CA GLY A 258 -7.65 -3.50 6.44
C GLY A 258 -7.87 -2.00 6.24
N PRO A 259 -8.38 -1.62 5.06
CA PRO A 259 -8.58 -0.23 4.67
C PRO A 259 -9.59 0.50 5.58
N GLY A 260 -9.34 1.79 5.82
CA GLY A 260 -10.23 2.66 6.57
C GLY A 260 -10.33 2.39 8.08
N VAL A 261 -9.48 1.52 8.65
CA VAL A 261 -9.57 1.14 10.07
C VAL A 261 -9.47 2.33 11.04
N THR A 262 -8.51 3.23 10.83
CA THR A 262 -8.28 4.39 11.70
C THR A 262 -9.46 5.35 11.70
N LEU A 263 -9.97 5.62 10.51
CA LEU A 263 -11.16 6.43 10.25
C LEU A 263 -12.39 5.83 10.92
N ARG A 264 -12.61 4.52 10.73
CA ARG A 264 -13.71 3.79 11.36
C ARG A 264 -13.62 3.80 12.89
N MET A 265 -12.44 3.62 13.46
CA MET A 265 -12.27 3.61 14.92
C MET A 265 -12.49 4.99 15.52
N ASN A 266 -12.08 6.05 14.83
CA ASN A 266 -12.40 7.42 15.21
C ASN A 266 -13.92 7.66 15.23
N GLU A 267 -14.66 7.25 14.19
CA GLU A 267 -16.12 7.37 14.17
C GLU A 267 -16.80 6.59 15.31
N LEU A 268 -16.34 5.36 15.60
CA LEU A 268 -16.97 4.48 16.57
C LEU A 268 -16.70 4.88 18.04
N THR A 269 -15.53 5.44 18.31
CA THR A 269 -15.07 5.69 19.68
C THR A 269 -15.00 7.17 20.04
N GLY A 270 -14.98 8.06 19.04
CA GLY A 270 -14.66 9.48 19.21
C GLY A 270 -13.19 9.75 19.58
N ALA A 271 -12.36 8.72 19.74
CA ALA A 271 -10.96 8.87 20.07
C ALA A 271 -10.14 9.36 18.87
N HIS A 272 -9.07 10.12 19.14
CA HIS A 272 -8.16 10.56 18.10
C HIS A 272 -7.56 9.34 17.36
N PRO A 273 -7.37 9.36 16.03
CA PRO A 273 -6.87 8.17 15.32
C PRO A 273 -5.48 7.69 15.78
N ALA A 274 -4.68 8.57 16.40
CA ALA A 274 -3.45 8.22 17.12
C ALA A 274 -3.67 7.16 18.21
N GLU A 275 -4.77 7.26 18.97
CA GLU A 275 -5.14 6.27 20.00
C GLU A 275 -5.45 4.91 19.39
N THR A 276 -5.95 4.88 18.14
CA THR A 276 -6.16 3.61 17.42
C THR A 276 -4.83 2.93 17.12
N ALA A 277 -3.80 3.68 16.72
CA ALA A 277 -2.48 3.13 16.48
C ALA A 277 -1.84 2.58 17.78
N ARG A 278 -1.96 3.30 18.90
CA ARG A 278 -1.51 2.82 20.21
C ARG A 278 -2.25 1.56 20.65
N ALA A 279 -3.58 1.56 20.55
CA ALA A 279 -4.40 0.40 20.90
C ALA A 279 -4.08 -0.81 20.01
N TYR A 280 -3.87 -0.59 18.71
CA TYR A 280 -3.42 -1.63 17.79
C TYR A 280 -2.05 -2.19 18.20
N ALA A 281 -1.08 -1.33 18.48
CA ALA A 281 0.25 -1.75 18.88
C ALA A 281 0.23 -2.55 20.20
N ALA A 282 -0.54 -2.09 21.19
CA ALA A 282 -0.74 -2.81 22.44
C ALA A 282 -1.40 -4.18 22.21
N ALA A 283 -2.48 -4.25 21.42
CA ALA A 283 -3.14 -5.51 21.09
C ALA A 283 -2.20 -6.48 20.36
N ARG A 284 -1.41 -5.97 19.41
CA ARG A 284 -0.41 -6.74 18.67
C ARG A 284 0.59 -7.41 19.61
N GLU A 285 1.10 -6.72 20.62
CA GLU A 285 2.03 -7.34 21.57
C GLU A 285 1.36 -8.24 22.60
N ILE A 286 0.26 -7.78 23.23
CA ILE A 286 -0.44 -8.53 24.29
C ILE A 286 -0.86 -9.90 23.77
N PHE A 287 -1.36 -9.96 22.53
CA PHE A 287 -1.79 -11.20 21.89
C PHE A 287 -0.72 -11.86 21.01
N ARG A 288 0.53 -11.35 21.01
CA ARG A 288 1.67 -11.87 20.23
C ARG A 288 1.38 -12.05 18.74
N LEU A 289 0.65 -11.10 18.16
CA LEU A 289 0.18 -11.18 16.77
C LEU A 289 1.30 -11.00 15.73
N ARG A 290 2.52 -10.64 16.13
CA ARG A 290 3.67 -10.53 15.22
C ARG A 290 4.14 -11.88 14.67
N GLU A 291 3.89 -12.97 15.40
CA GLU A 291 4.29 -14.34 15.01
C GLU A 291 3.32 -14.98 14.00
N LEU A 292 2.16 -14.35 13.78
CA LEU A 292 1.11 -14.76 12.84
C LEU A 292 1.22 -13.98 11.53
#